data_AF-A0A315RZK1-F1
#
_entry.id   AF-A0A315RZK1-F1
#
_cell.length_a   1.000
_cell.length_b   1.000
_cell.length_c   1.000
_cell.angle_alpha   90.00
_cell.angle_beta   90.00
_cell.angle_gamma   90.00
#
_symmetry.space_group_name_H-M   'P 1'
#
loop_
_entity.id
_entity.type
_entity.pdbx_description
1 polymer ?
#
loop_
_entity_poly.entity_id
_entity_poly.type
_entity_poly.pdbx_seq_one_letter_code
_entity_poly.pdbx_strand_id
1 'polypeptide(L)'
;MEDYILAIDQGTTSSRAIVFNHDGDIVNSSQREFTQHFPKPGWVEHDPDEIWGTTLAVMADAMGRKDIKPSQIAAIGITNQRETTVVWDAETGKPIHNAIVWQDRRTASICDDLKDQGLEEKIKNKTGLVVDAYFSGTKIKWLLDNVDGARERAEKGELRFGTIDSWLIWKLTGGEIHVTDYTNASRTMVYNIFDLEWDQEMLDILEIPESMLPEVKQSSEVYGKTADYHFFGQNVPIAGIAGDQQAATFGQVCYEKGTAKNTYGTGCFMLMNTGEKAVKSENGLLTTIAYGVDGKVNYALEGSIFIAGAAIQWLRDEMKLIDSAPESEEHARKVDDTGGVYVVPAFAGLGAPYWDMYARGTIVGLTRGSSRDHIIRATLESIAYQSRDVLEAMEADSGIELKKMRVDGGAA
;
A
#
# COMPACT_ATOMS: atom_id res chain seq x y z
N MET A 1 30.80 -4.35 18.74
CA MET A 1 29.68 -5.30 18.68
C MET A 1 29.01 -5.02 17.35
N GLU A 2 28.58 -6.04 16.61
CA GLU A 2 27.93 -5.78 15.31
C GLU A 2 26.52 -5.26 15.56
N ASP A 3 26.19 -4.15 14.91
CA ASP A 3 24.90 -3.46 14.98
C ASP A 3 24.07 -3.82 13.73
N TYR A 4 22.76 -3.96 13.92
CA TYR A 4 21.82 -4.39 12.89
C TYR A 4 20.66 -3.41 12.75
N ILE A 5 19.98 -3.46 11.60
CA ILE A 5 18.71 -2.76 11.35
C ILE A 5 17.59 -3.79 11.28
N LEU A 6 16.49 -3.51 11.97
CA LEU A 6 15.25 -4.29 11.86
C LEU A 6 14.28 -3.57 10.93
N ALA A 7 13.93 -4.17 9.81
CA ALA A 7 12.84 -3.72 8.95
C ALA A 7 11.57 -4.50 9.24
N ILE A 8 10.46 -3.80 9.43
CA ILE A 8 9.12 -4.36 9.55
C ILE A 8 8.37 -4.03 8.26
N ASP A 9 7.90 -5.06 7.56
CA ASP A 9 7.11 -4.96 6.34
C ASP A 9 5.73 -5.56 6.59
N GLN A 10 4.75 -4.69 6.84
CA GLN A 10 3.36 -5.08 7.07
C GLN A 10 2.63 -5.11 5.72
N GLY A 11 2.63 -6.25 5.04
CA GLY A 11 1.97 -6.41 3.76
C GLY A 11 0.47 -6.72 3.87
N THR A 12 -0.22 -6.78 2.73
CA THR A 12 -1.68 -7.03 2.66
C THR A 12 -2.09 -8.41 3.19
N THR A 13 -1.29 -9.44 2.95
CA THR A 13 -1.63 -10.84 3.32
C THR A 13 -0.74 -11.42 4.42
N SER A 14 0.39 -10.76 4.71
CA SER A 14 1.36 -11.23 5.69
C SER A 14 2.20 -10.10 6.26
N SER A 15 2.58 -10.24 7.52
CA SER A 15 3.59 -9.42 8.16
C SER A 15 4.96 -10.07 8.00
N ARG A 16 6.02 -9.28 7.78
CA ARG A 16 7.40 -9.74 7.67
C ARG A 16 8.32 -8.86 8.51
N ALA A 17 9.33 -9.47 9.11
CA ALA A 17 10.44 -8.75 9.71
C ALA A 17 11.77 -9.28 9.17
N ILE A 18 12.69 -8.38 8.86
CA ILE A 18 13.99 -8.69 8.28
C ILE A 18 15.07 -7.97 9.08
N VAL A 19 16.13 -8.68 9.44
CA VAL A 19 17.31 -8.09 10.09
C VAL A 19 18.43 -7.97 9.06
N PHE A 20 18.96 -6.75 8.92
CA PHE A 20 20.05 -6.42 8.01
C PHE A 20 21.32 -6.08 8.77
N ASN A 21 22.47 -6.47 8.22
CA ASN A 21 23.78 -5.99 8.68
C ASN A 21 24.12 -4.63 8.03
N HIS A 22 25.30 -4.10 8.37
CA HIS A 22 25.78 -2.83 7.82
C HIS A 22 25.99 -2.85 6.28
N ASP A 23 26.28 -4.03 5.71
CA ASP A 23 26.51 -4.19 4.27
C ASP A 23 25.19 -4.32 3.47
N GLY A 24 24.04 -4.35 4.16
CA GLY A 24 22.72 -4.52 3.55
C GLY A 24 22.33 -5.97 3.27
N ASP A 25 23.09 -6.94 3.77
CA ASP A 25 22.75 -8.36 3.65
C ASP A 25 21.64 -8.75 4.61
N ILE A 26 20.75 -9.63 4.16
CA ILE A 26 19.74 -10.26 5.01
C ILE A 26 20.43 -11.25 5.95
N VAL A 27 20.50 -10.91 7.24
CA VAL A 27 21.03 -11.78 8.29
C VAL A 27 20.00 -12.83 8.69
N ASN A 28 18.74 -12.40 8.80
CA ASN A 28 17.61 -13.27 9.09
C ASN A 28 16.28 -12.62 8.67
N SER A 29 15.26 -13.44 8.49
CA SER A 29 13.90 -12.98 8.19
C SER A 29 12.84 -13.92 8.77
N SER A 30 11.69 -13.37 9.14
CA SER A 30 10.48 -14.12 9.48
C SER A 30 9.27 -13.52 8.78
N GLN A 31 8.29 -14.36 8.44
CA GLN A 31 7.06 -13.97 7.77
C GLN A 31 5.90 -14.78 8.32
N ARG A 32 4.74 -14.15 8.49
CA ARG A 32 3.52 -14.81 8.95
C ARG A 32 2.29 -14.18 8.31
N GLU A 33 1.41 -15.04 7.77
CA GLU A 33 0.12 -14.62 7.23
C GLU A 33 -0.86 -14.25 8.35
N PHE A 34 -1.86 -13.45 8.00
CA PHE A 34 -2.98 -13.08 8.86
C PHE A 34 -4.30 -13.12 8.07
N THR A 35 -5.40 -13.18 8.80
CA THR A 35 -6.72 -13.46 8.23
C THR A 35 -7.21 -12.34 7.31
N GLN A 36 -7.78 -12.73 6.17
CA GLN A 36 -8.43 -11.82 5.23
C GLN A 36 -9.95 -11.94 5.43
N HIS A 37 -10.62 -10.85 5.80
CA HIS A 37 -12.07 -10.86 6.00
C HIS A 37 -12.79 -10.29 4.79
N PHE A 38 -13.80 -11.02 4.31
CA PHE A 38 -14.66 -10.62 3.20
C PHE A 38 -16.14 -10.60 3.62
N PRO A 39 -16.59 -9.61 4.44
CA PRO A 39 -17.94 -9.61 4.99
C PRO A 39 -19.05 -9.57 3.93
N LYS A 40 -18.77 -8.91 2.79
CA LYS A 40 -19.63 -8.80 1.63
C LYS A 40 -18.78 -8.80 0.36
N PRO A 41 -19.34 -9.13 -0.82
CA PRO A 41 -18.64 -8.98 -2.09
C PRO A 41 -18.07 -7.57 -2.27
N GLY A 42 -16.78 -7.48 -2.58
CA GLY A 42 -16.05 -6.21 -2.73
C GLY A 42 -15.63 -5.54 -1.40
N TRP A 43 -15.98 -6.12 -0.25
CA TRP A 43 -15.52 -5.64 1.06
C TRP A 43 -14.32 -6.47 1.51
N VAL A 44 -13.29 -5.78 2.00
CA VAL A 44 -12.03 -6.37 2.46
C VAL A 44 -11.63 -5.71 3.78
N GLU A 45 -11.51 -6.51 4.83
CA GLU A 45 -11.20 -6.06 6.17
C GLU A 45 -10.04 -6.85 6.78
N HIS A 46 -9.30 -6.21 7.69
CA HIS A 46 -8.31 -6.85 8.55
C HIS A 46 -8.59 -6.53 10.02
N ASP A 47 -8.32 -7.48 10.91
CA ASP A 47 -8.30 -7.22 12.35
C ASP A 47 -7.00 -6.48 12.73
N PRO A 48 -7.05 -5.22 13.22
CA PRO A 48 -5.84 -4.46 13.58
C PRO A 48 -5.04 -5.08 14.73
N ASP A 49 -5.69 -5.80 15.64
CA ASP A 49 -5.01 -6.50 16.74
C ASP A 49 -4.35 -7.80 16.24
N GLU A 50 -4.89 -8.47 15.22
CA GLU A 50 -4.20 -9.57 14.52
C GLU A 50 -2.97 -9.08 13.75
N ILE A 51 -3.09 -7.95 13.05
CA ILE A 51 -1.95 -7.26 12.39
C ILE A 51 -0.84 -6.99 13.41
N TRP A 52 -1.21 -6.45 14.58
CA TRP A 52 -0.24 -6.18 15.64
C TRP A 52 0.38 -7.47 16.19
N GLY A 53 -0.43 -8.47 16.51
CA GLY A 53 0.03 -9.75 17.03
C GLY A 53 0.99 -10.48 16.08
N THR A 54 0.70 -10.47 14.78
CA THR A 54 1.60 -11.06 13.78
C THR A 54 2.88 -10.26 13.61
N THR A 55 2.83 -8.93 13.70
CA THR A 55 4.02 -8.07 13.67
C THR A 55 4.97 -8.39 14.82
N LEU A 56 4.45 -8.46 16.06
CA LEU A 56 5.24 -8.87 17.22
C LEU A 56 5.89 -10.25 17.05
N ALA A 57 5.12 -11.22 16.52
CA ALA A 57 5.62 -12.58 16.31
C ALA A 57 6.79 -12.61 15.31
N VAL A 58 6.67 -11.93 14.16
CA VAL A 58 7.74 -11.93 13.16
C VAL A 58 8.98 -11.18 13.63
N MET A 59 8.83 -10.08 14.40
CA MET A 59 9.96 -9.39 15.02
C MET A 59 10.73 -10.30 15.97
N ALA A 60 10.02 -11.01 16.85
CA ALA A 60 10.62 -11.94 17.80
C ALA A 60 11.35 -13.09 17.08
N ASP A 61 10.72 -13.68 16.07
CA ASP A 61 11.30 -14.79 15.29
C ASP A 61 12.53 -14.35 14.47
N ALA A 62 12.50 -13.14 13.89
CA ALA A 62 13.59 -12.60 13.11
C ALA A 62 14.84 -12.31 13.97
N MET A 63 14.67 -11.97 15.25
CA MET A 63 15.80 -11.82 16.17
C MET A 63 16.24 -13.15 16.80
N GLY A 64 15.30 -14.05 17.11
CA GLY A 64 15.55 -15.27 17.89
C GLY A 64 16.37 -16.35 17.18
N ARG A 65 16.29 -16.50 15.85
CA ARG A 65 16.95 -17.63 15.16
C ARG A 65 18.48 -17.50 15.02
N LYS A 66 19.07 -16.35 15.36
CA LYS A 66 20.51 -16.05 15.21
C LYS A 66 21.16 -15.51 16.47
N ASP A 67 20.50 -15.64 17.63
CA ASP A 67 20.96 -15.07 18.91
C ASP A 67 21.27 -13.56 18.87
N ILE A 68 20.59 -12.81 17.99
CA ILE A 68 20.74 -11.36 17.88
C ILE A 68 20.10 -10.74 19.12
N LYS A 69 20.91 -10.03 19.90
CA LYS A 69 20.39 -9.38 21.11
C LYS A 69 19.58 -8.15 20.71
N PRO A 70 18.46 -7.86 21.39
CA PRO A 70 17.70 -6.62 21.18
C PRO A 70 18.56 -5.35 21.29
N SER A 71 19.60 -5.37 22.14
CA SER A 71 20.56 -4.26 22.29
C SER A 71 21.49 -4.05 21.09
N GLN A 72 21.50 -4.96 20.11
CA GLN A 72 22.25 -4.84 18.86
C GLN A 72 21.41 -4.25 17.72
N ILE A 73 20.12 -4.00 17.94
CA ILE A 73 19.29 -3.32 16.95
C ILE A 73 19.52 -1.81 17.09
N ALA A 74 20.17 -1.21 16.10
CA ALA A 74 20.47 0.21 16.08
C ALA A 74 19.21 1.06 15.83
N ALA A 75 18.32 0.58 14.94
CA ALA A 75 17.06 1.23 14.64
C ALA A 75 16.05 0.27 13.99
N ILE A 76 14.79 0.71 13.97
CA ILE A 76 13.67 0.07 13.29
C ILE A 76 13.23 0.93 12.11
N GLY A 77 13.09 0.31 10.94
CA GLY A 77 12.37 0.86 9.79
C GLY A 77 11.01 0.19 9.64
N ILE A 78 9.96 0.95 9.35
CA ILE A 78 8.59 0.45 9.15
C ILE A 78 8.16 0.75 7.73
N THR A 79 7.66 -0.28 7.06
CA THR A 79 6.96 -0.17 5.78
C THR A 79 5.68 -0.97 5.83
N ASN A 80 4.69 -0.55 5.06
CA ASN A 80 3.33 -1.06 5.20
C ASN A 80 2.53 -1.01 3.90
N GLN A 81 1.52 -1.88 3.81
CA GLN A 81 0.44 -1.76 2.84
C GLN A 81 -0.17 -0.35 2.98
N ARG A 82 -0.23 0.35 1.86
CA ARG A 82 -0.79 1.69 1.83
C ARG A 82 -2.32 1.65 1.77
N GLU A 83 -2.84 2.84 1.99
CA GLU A 83 -4.23 3.28 2.15
C GLU A 83 -5.04 2.65 3.29
N THR A 84 -4.77 1.40 3.67
CA THR A 84 -5.53 0.66 4.71
C THR A 84 -5.69 1.50 5.98
N THR A 85 -6.93 1.64 6.43
CA THR A 85 -7.37 2.65 7.40
C THR A 85 -7.77 2.02 8.72
N VAL A 86 -7.18 2.50 9.82
CA VAL A 86 -7.52 2.11 11.19
C VAL A 86 -8.02 3.34 11.95
N VAL A 87 -9.08 3.16 12.73
CA VAL A 87 -9.54 4.14 13.72
C VAL A 87 -9.60 3.47 15.09
N TRP A 88 -9.02 4.10 16.10
CA TRP A 88 -8.95 3.57 17.46
C TRP A 88 -9.24 4.63 18.50
N ASP A 89 -9.58 4.17 19.70
CA ASP A 89 -9.76 5.00 20.88
C ASP A 89 -8.40 5.41 21.46
N ALA A 90 -8.22 6.72 21.68
CA ALA A 90 -6.96 7.32 22.08
C ALA A 90 -6.51 6.92 23.50
N GLU A 91 -7.44 6.59 24.40
CA GLU A 91 -7.12 6.26 25.79
C GLU A 91 -6.82 4.77 25.95
N THR A 92 -7.67 3.92 25.36
CA THR A 92 -7.61 2.47 25.50
C THR A 92 -6.73 1.80 24.45
N GLY A 93 -6.42 2.50 23.34
CA GLY A 93 -5.68 1.96 22.21
C GLY A 93 -6.41 0.84 21.45
N LYS A 94 -7.73 0.72 21.62
CA LYS A 94 -8.56 -0.32 21.00
C LYS A 94 -9.16 0.18 19.68
N PRO A 95 -9.09 -0.62 18.60
CA PRO A 95 -9.81 -0.30 17.37
C PRO A 95 -11.32 -0.21 17.61
N ILE A 96 -11.99 0.73 16.94
CA ILE A 96 -13.46 0.84 17.01
C ILE A 96 -14.15 -0.12 16.03
N HIS A 97 -13.39 -0.66 15.07
CA HIS A 97 -13.83 -1.53 14.00
C HIS A 97 -12.61 -2.24 13.40
N ASN A 98 -12.84 -3.26 12.56
CA ASN A 98 -11.80 -3.78 11.67
C ASN A 98 -11.23 -2.66 10.77
N ALA A 99 -9.96 -2.79 10.41
CA ALA A 99 -9.33 -1.93 9.40
C ALA A 99 -10.02 -2.13 8.05
N ILE A 100 -10.29 -1.02 7.34
CA ILE A 100 -10.81 -1.07 5.98
C ILE A 100 -9.61 -1.08 5.03
N VAL A 101 -9.47 -2.17 4.28
CA VAL A 101 -8.30 -2.42 3.44
C VAL A 101 -8.37 -1.58 2.17
N TRP A 102 -7.22 -1.28 1.57
CA TRP A 102 -7.13 -0.53 0.31
C TRP A 102 -7.96 -1.14 -0.83
N GLN A 103 -8.05 -2.47 -0.89
CA GLN A 103 -8.85 -3.22 -1.88
C GLN A 103 -10.36 -3.02 -1.73
N ASP A 104 -10.82 -2.61 -0.55
CA ASP A 104 -12.23 -2.48 -0.22
C ASP A 104 -12.94 -1.43 -1.11
N ARG A 105 -14.13 -1.78 -1.60
CA ARG A 105 -14.95 -0.96 -2.51
C ARG A 105 -16.20 -0.38 -1.85
N ARG A 106 -16.38 -0.53 -0.53
CA ARG A 106 -17.61 -0.11 0.17
C ARG A 106 -17.88 1.38 0.09
N THR A 107 -16.84 2.18 -0.16
CA THR A 107 -16.92 3.64 -0.23
C THR A 107 -17.12 4.17 -1.66
N ALA A 108 -17.38 3.30 -2.64
CA ALA A 108 -17.61 3.71 -4.03
C ALA A 108 -18.77 4.71 -4.16
N SER A 109 -19.86 4.55 -3.40
CA SER A 109 -20.96 5.53 -3.43
C SER A 109 -20.58 6.89 -2.87
N ILE A 110 -19.73 6.94 -1.82
CA ILE A 110 -19.17 8.21 -1.31
C ILE A 110 -18.33 8.87 -2.41
N CYS A 111 -17.57 8.08 -3.17
CA CYS A 111 -16.77 8.57 -4.28
C CYS A 111 -17.65 9.14 -5.41
N ASP A 112 -18.74 8.46 -5.76
CA ASP A 112 -19.69 8.95 -6.76
C ASP A 112 -20.33 10.27 -6.32
N ASP A 113 -20.72 10.39 -5.05
CA ASP A 113 -21.27 11.64 -4.50
C ASP A 113 -20.27 12.80 -4.62
N LEU A 114 -18.97 12.56 -4.41
CA LEU A 114 -17.92 13.56 -4.58
C LEU A 114 -17.75 13.96 -6.06
N LYS A 115 -17.88 13.00 -6.99
CA LYS A 115 -17.82 13.25 -8.43
C LYS A 115 -19.02 14.07 -8.91
N ASP A 116 -20.21 13.73 -8.46
CA ASP A 116 -21.45 14.44 -8.79
C ASP A 116 -21.45 15.88 -8.27
N GLN A 117 -20.72 16.15 -7.18
CA GLN A 117 -20.46 17.49 -6.66
C GLN A 117 -19.37 18.26 -7.44
N GLY A 118 -18.73 17.65 -8.43
CA GLY A 118 -17.68 18.26 -9.24
C GLY A 118 -16.35 18.46 -8.50
N LEU A 119 -16.05 17.63 -7.49
CA LEU A 119 -14.87 17.80 -6.63
C LEU A 119 -13.61 17.11 -7.16
N GLU A 120 -13.70 16.36 -8.26
CA GLU A 120 -12.57 15.58 -8.80
C GLU A 120 -11.32 16.41 -9.04
N GLU A 121 -11.46 17.51 -9.79
CA GLU A 121 -10.33 18.36 -10.15
C GLU A 121 -9.74 19.05 -8.91
N LYS A 122 -10.56 19.36 -7.91
CA LYS A 122 -10.10 19.94 -6.65
C LYS A 122 -9.26 18.95 -5.85
N ILE A 123 -9.76 17.72 -5.68
CA ILE A 123 -9.06 16.64 -4.98
C ILE A 123 -7.73 16.35 -5.67
N LYS A 124 -7.74 16.22 -7.01
CA LYS A 124 -6.53 16.02 -7.82
C LYS A 124 -5.52 17.14 -7.65
N ASN A 125 -5.96 18.40 -7.63
CA ASN A 125 -5.08 19.56 -7.52
C ASN A 125 -4.44 19.76 -6.15
N LYS A 126 -4.99 19.17 -5.08
CA LYS A 126 -4.42 19.23 -3.72
C LYS A 126 -3.61 17.98 -3.39
N THR A 127 -4.13 16.82 -3.76
CA THR A 127 -3.61 15.52 -3.29
C THR A 127 -2.79 14.79 -4.35
N GLY A 128 -2.97 15.15 -5.63
CA GLY A 128 -2.42 14.39 -6.76
C GLY A 128 -3.16 13.09 -7.06
N LEU A 129 -4.24 12.79 -6.32
CA LEU A 129 -5.01 11.55 -6.43
C LEU A 129 -6.31 11.75 -7.22
N VAL A 130 -6.87 10.65 -7.71
CA VAL A 130 -8.23 10.61 -8.27
C VAL A 130 -9.26 10.34 -7.16
N VAL A 131 -10.55 10.50 -7.48
CA VAL A 131 -11.64 10.12 -6.57
C VAL A 131 -11.98 8.64 -6.76
N ASP A 132 -11.50 7.81 -5.84
CA ASP A 132 -11.69 6.35 -5.86
C ASP A 132 -11.78 5.80 -4.43
N ALA A 133 -12.50 4.68 -4.28
CA ALA A 133 -12.64 3.96 -3.01
C ALA A 133 -11.30 3.42 -2.46
N TYR A 134 -10.22 3.48 -3.26
CA TYR A 134 -8.87 3.08 -2.90
C TYR A 134 -8.30 3.85 -1.70
N PHE A 135 -8.52 5.16 -1.61
CA PHE A 135 -7.83 6.03 -0.65
C PHE A 135 -8.51 6.14 0.72
N SER A 136 -7.74 6.52 1.74
CA SER A 136 -8.16 6.46 3.15
C SER A 136 -9.32 7.41 3.50
N GLY A 137 -9.38 8.60 2.92
CA GLY A 137 -10.33 9.65 3.31
C GLY A 137 -11.79 9.19 3.32
N THR A 138 -12.22 8.48 2.27
CA THR A 138 -13.60 7.96 2.22
C THR A 138 -13.83 6.80 3.20
N LYS A 139 -12.77 6.04 3.54
CA LYS A 139 -12.83 4.96 4.54
C LYS A 139 -12.98 5.53 5.95
N ILE A 140 -12.30 6.63 6.26
CA ILE A 140 -12.48 7.37 7.52
C ILE A 140 -13.93 7.85 7.63
N LYS A 141 -14.43 8.54 6.60
CA LYS A 141 -15.83 9.01 6.57
C LYS A 141 -16.82 7.85 6.79
N TRP A 142 -16.62 6.73 6.09
CA TRP A 142 -17.48 5.56 6.26
C TRP A 142 -17.48 5.03 7.70
N LEU A 143 -16.31 4.93 8.35
CA LEU A 143 -16.23 4.48 9.75
C LEU A 143 -16.98 5.42 10.69
N LEU A 144 -16.82 6.74 10.51
CA LEU A 144 -17.49 7.73 11.34
C LEU A 144 -19.01 7.73 11.13
N ASP A 145 -19.47 7.44 9.91
CA ASP A 145 -20.89 7.42 9.55
C ASP A 145 -21.60 6.10 9.90
N ASN A 146 -20.87 4.98 10.02
CA ASN A 146 -21.46 3.64 10.15
C ASN A 146 -21.14 2.93 11.49
N VAL A 147 -20.12 3.35 12.23
CA VAL A 147 -19.81 2.77 13.54
C VAL A 147 -20.53 3.56 14.62
N ASP A 148 -21.38 2.89 15.39
CA ASP A 148 -22.23 3.52 16.42
C ASP A 148 -21.43 4.42 17.37
N GLY A 149 -21.79 5.70 17.40
CA GLY A 149 -21.16 6.72 18.25
C GLY A 149 -19.77 7.18 17.81
N ALA A 150 -19.21 6.68 16.70
CA ALA A 150 -17.87 7.05 16.25
C ALA A 150 -17.75 8.54 15.90
N ARG A 151 -18.74 9.10 15.19
CA ARG A 151 -18.83 10.54 14.87
C ARG A 151 -18.70 11.43 16.12
N GLU A 152 -19.56 11.21 17.11
CA GLU A 152 -19.59 12.01 18.34
C GLU A 152 -18.28 11.90 19.12
N ARG A 153 -17.69 10.71 19.19
CA ARG A 153 -16.41 10.48 19.88
C ARG A 153 -15.24 11.12 19.14
N ALA A 154 -15.24 11.09 17.81
CA ALA A 154 -14.24 11.78 16.98
C ALA A 154 -14.28 13.30 17.20
N GLU A 155 -15.47 13.89 17.23
CA GLU A 155 -15.67 15.33 17.49
C GLU A 155 -15.22 15.75 18.90
N LYS A 156 -15.26 14.83 19.87
CA LYS A 156 -14.71 15.03 21.23
C LYS A 156 -13.19 14.84 21.30
N GLY A 157 -12.53 14.44 20.21
CA GLY A 157 -11.10 14.16 20.18
C GLY A 157 -10.71 12.84 20.87
N GLU A 158 -11.67 11.93 21.08
CA GLU A 158 -11.44 10.63 21.74
C GLU A 158 -10.89 9.58 20.78
N LEU A 159 -11.01 9.80 19.47
CA LEU A 159 -10.55 8.88 18.44
C LEU A 159 -9.29 9.36 17.73
N ARG A 160 -8.50 8.41 17.25
CA ARG A 160 -7.34 8.62 16.37
C ARG A 160 -7.53 7.84 15.08
N PHE A 161 -7.05 8.41 13.99
CA PHE A 161 -6.92 7.77 12.70
C PHE A 161 -5.44 7.47 12.41
N GLY A 162 -5.20 6.41 11.66
CA GLY A 162 -3.90 6.16 11.07
C GLY A 162 -3.98 5.16 9.92
N THR A 163 -3.06 5.31 8.98
CA THR A 163 -2.60 4.19 8.15
C THR A 163 -1.81 3.20 9.01
N ILE A 164 -1.43 2.06 8.43
CA ILE A 164 -0.82 0.95 9.19
C ILE A 164 0.50 1.34 9.86
N ASP A 165 1.34 2.18 9.25
CA ASP A 165 2.54 2.73 9.89
C ASP A 165 2.20 3.44 11.20
N SER A 166 1.21 4.34 11.17
CA SER A 166 0.81 5.12 12.33
C SER A 166 0.26 4.22 13.45
N TRP A 167 -0.54 3.21 13.06
CA TRP A 167 -1.01 2.18 13.99
C TRP A 167 0.16 1.43 14.63
N LEU A 168 1.11 0.94 13.85
CA LEU A 168 2.26 0.18 14.37
C LEU A 168 3.14 1.03 15.28
N ILE A 169 3.37 2.30 14.96
CA ILE A 169 4.15 3.21 15.80
C ILE A 169 3.42 3.49 17.11
N TRP A 170 2.11 3.75 17.06
CA TRP A 170 1.27 3.92 18.24
C TRP A 170 1.40 2.71 19.17
N LYS A 171 1.31 1.48 18.63
CA LYS A 171 1.49 0.26 19.41
C LYS A 171 2.91 0.10 19.95
N LEU A 172 3.92 0.27 19.11
CA LEU A 172 5.33 0.11 19.49
C LEU A 172 5.77 1.10 20.57
N THR A 173 5.16 2.28 20.63
CA THR A 173 5.47 3.36 21.57
C THR A 173 4.56 3.35 22.81
N GLY A 174 3.66 2.37 22.93
CA GLY A 174 2.75 2.27 24.07
C GLY A 174 1.69 3.38 24.11
N GLY A 175 1.36 3.97 22.95
CA GLY A 175 0.37 5.05 22.82
C GLY A 175 0.92 6.46 23.03
N GLU A 176 2.25 6.62 23.10
CA GLU A 176 2.86 7.94 23.31
C GLU A 176 3.01 8.76 22.02
N ILE A 177 3.16 8.09 20.87
CA ILE A 177 3.54 8.74 19.61
C ILE A 177 2.52 8.42 18.52
N HIS A 178 1.91 9.47 17.97
CA HIS A 178 0.95 9.41 16.89
C HIS A 178 1.47 10.19 15.68
N VAL A 179 2.14 9.49 14.77
CA VAL A 179 2.81 10.08 13.61
C VAL A 179 2.59 9.23 12.37
N THR A 180 2.83 9.82 11.20
CA THR A 180 2.94 9.14 9.89
C THR A 180 4.01 9.87 9.07
N ASP A 181 4.43 9.30 7.94
CA ASP A 181 5.35 9.96 7.02
C ASP A 181 4.66 10.59 5.81
N TYR A 182 5.38 11.44 5.07
CA TYR A 182 4.85 12.07 3.86
C TYR A 182 4.32 11.07 2.82
N THR A 183 4.96 9.90 2.69
CA THR A 183 4.54 8.92 1.68
C THR A 183 3.17 8.35 2.03
N ASN A 184 2.96 7.87 3.27
CA ASN A 184 1.66 7.39 3.72
C ASN A 184 0.60 8.50 3.76
N ALA A 185 0.94 9.69 4.30
CA ALA A 185 0.02 10.84 4.34
C ALA A 185 -0.49 11.22 2.95
N SER A 186 0.38 11.22 1.93
CA SER A 186 0.01 11.54 0.54
C SER A 186 -1.00 10.56 -0.09
N ARG A 187 -1.25 9.40 0.53
CA ARG A 187 -2.20 8.38 0.06
C ARG A 187 -3.57 8.46 0.73
N THR A 188 -3.74 9.41 1.64
CA THR A 188 -4.98 9.53 2.41
C THR A 188 -6.09 10.28 1.69
N MET A 189 -5.78 11.02 0.62
CA MET A 189 -6.71 11.95 -0.07
C MET A 189 -7.14 13.17 0.78
N VAL A 190 -6.58 13.34 1.99
CA VAL A 190 -6.83 14.50 2.85
C VAL A 190 -5.55 15.25 3.24
N TYR A 191 -4.42 14.89 2.62
CA TYR A 191 -3.14 15.58 2.76
C TYR A 191 -2.81 16.34 1.48
N ASN A 192 -2.50 17.63 1.61
CA ASN A 192 -2.06 18.46 0.50
C ASN A 192 -0.58 18.21 0.24
N ILE A 193 -0.26 17.62 -0.92
CA ILE A 193 1.11 17.22 -1.25
C ILE A 193 1.99 18.39 -1.71
N PHE A 194 1.41 19.56 -1.96
CA PHE A 194 2.12 20.76 -2.42
C PHE A 194 2.47 21.67 -1.24
N ASP A 195 1.53 21.85 -0.32
CA ASP A 195 1.70 22.67 0.89
C ASP A 195 2.26 21.87 2.07
N LEU A 196 2.25 20.52 1.96
CA LEU A 196 2.76 19.58 2.96
C LEU A 196 2.04 19.65 4.32
N GLU A 197 0.72 19.79 4.27
CA GLU A 197 -0.15 19.85 5.44
C GLU A 197 -1.46 19.08 5.23
N TRP A 198 -2.14 18.73 6.33
CA TRP A 198 -3.51 18.22 6.25
C TRP A 198 -4.42 19.29 5.65
N ASP A 199 -5.18 18.92 4.62
CA ASP A 199 -5.96 19.90 3.86
C ASP A 199 -7.33 20.12 4.51
N GLN A 200 -7.51 21.26 5.19
CA GLN A 200 -8.74 21.58 5.90
C GLN A 200 -9.99 21.49 5.01
N GLU A 201 -9.90 21.88 3.74
CA GLU A 201 -11.04 21.79 2.82
C GLU A 201 -11.42 20.34 2.53
N MET A 202 -10.45 19.43 2.38
CA MET A 202 -10.72 18.00 2.22
C MET A 202 -11.28 17.38 3.49
N LEU A 203 -10.80 17.81 4.65
CA LEU A 203 -11.33 17.41 5.95
C LEU A 203 -12.78 17.85 6.12
N ASP A 204 -13.12 19.10 5.78
CA ASP A 204 -14.49 19.61 5.86
C ASP A 204 -15.44 18.85 4.91
N ILE A 205 -15.00 18.60 3.67
CA ILE A 205 -15.78 17.86 2.67
C ILE A 205 -16.11 16.44 3.12
N LEU A 206 -15.15 15.76 3.76
CA LEU A 206 -15.32 14.40 4.25
C LEU A 206 -15.80 14.34 5.70
N GLU A 207 -16.03 15.51 6.30
CA GLU A 207 -16.41 15.70 7.70
C GLU A 207 -15.44 14.99 8.65
N ILE A 208 -14.12 15.16 8.51
CA ILE A 208 -13.12 14.49 9.35
C ILE A 208 -12.55 15.49 10.36
N PRO A 209 -12.72 15.27 11.68
CA PRO A 209 -12.09 16.12 12.68
C PRO A 209 -10.56 16.04 12.62
N GLU A 210 -9.90 17.20 12.51
CA GLU A 210 -8.43 17.30 12.48
C GLU A 210 -7.76 16.65 13.70
N SER A 211 -8.44 16.65 14.86
CA SER A 211 -7.97 16.01 16.10
C SER A 211 -7.73 14.50 15.99
N MET A 212 -8.22 13.86 14.93
CA MET A 212 -7.96 12.45 14.66
C MET A 212 -6.62 12.21 13.97
N LEU A 213 -6.00 13.23 13.36
CA LEU A 213 -4.91 13.05 12.41
C LEU A 213 -3.53 13.00 13.09
N PRO A 214 -2.61 12.13 12.62
CA PRO A 214 -1.24 12.09 13.13
C PRO A 214 -0.42 13.30 12.70
N GLU A 215 0.66 13.58 13.42
CA GLU A 215 1.70 14.50 12.94
C GLU A 215 2.39 13.87 11.71
N VAL A 216 2.54 14.63 10.63
CA VAL A 216 3.21 14.17 9.40
C VAL A 216 4.68 14.57 9.42
N LYS A 217 5.55 13.59 9.19
CA LYS A 217 7.00 13.71 9.31
C LYS A 217 7.74 13.25 8.06
N GLN A 218 9.04 13.50 8.02
CA GLN A 218 9.88 13.00 6.92
C GLN A 218 10.07 11.48 7.01
N SER A 219 10.36 10.85 5.87
CA SER A 219 10.47 9.38 5.77
C SER A 219 11.73 8.82 6.45
N SER A 220 12.69 9.67 6.81
CA SER A 220 13.87 9.29 7.60
C SER A 220 14.18 10.34 8.68
N GLU A 221 13.76 10.06 9.91
CA GLU A 221 14.15 10.76 11.14
C GLU A 221 13.86 9.88 12.35
N VAL A 222 14.41 10.22 13.53
CA VAL A 222 14.04 9.52 14.76
C VAL A 222 12.69 10.03 15.27
N TYR A 223 11.62 9.27 15.01
CA TYR A 223 10.27 9.62 15.45
C TYR A 223 10.07 9.46 16.95
N GLY A 224 10.79 8.49 17.52
CA GLY A 224 10.66 8.08 18.90
C GLY A 224 11.37 6.77 19.18
N LYS A 225 11.05 6.13 20.31
CA LYS A 225 11.60 4.85 20.71
C LYS A 225 10.49 3.88 21.07
N THR A 226 10.75 2.59 20.88
CA THR A 226 9.85 1.54 21.37
C THR A 226 9.68 1.64 22.88
N ALA A 227 8.48 1.31 23.38
CA ALA A 227 8.28 0.98 24.78
C ALA A 227 9.13 -0.25 25.14
N ASP A 228 9.73 -0.26 26.32
CA ASP A 228 10.70 -1.28 26.74
C ASP A 228 10.08 -2.68 26.76
N TYR A 229 8.84 -2.81 27.24
CA TYR A 229 8.08 -4.05 27.31
C TYR A 229 7.66 -4.60 25.93
N HIS A 230 7.70 -3.79 24.87
CA HIS A 230 7.48 -4.23 23.50
C HIS A 230 8.76 -4.66 22.78
N PHE A 231 9.93 -4.33 23.32
CA PHE A 231 11.22 -4.66 22.70
C PHE A 231 12.21 -5.24 23.72
N PHE A 232 11.76 -6.23 24.50
CA PHE A 232 12.62 -7.07 25.35
C PHE A 232 13.46 -6.26 26.37
N GLY A 233 12.88 -5.21 26.93
CA GLY A 233 13.52 -4.33 27.91
C GLY A 233 14.44 -3.26 27.28
N GLN A 234 14.36 -3.03 25.96
CA GLN A 234 15.12 -2.00 25.26
C GLN A 234 14.20 -0.92 24.68
N ASN A 235 14.69 0.31 24.60
CA ASN A 235 14.04 1.41 23.89
C ASN A 235 14.79 1.68 22.59
N VAL A 236 14.37 1.02 21.52
CA VAL A 236 15.04 1.09 20.21
C VAL A 236 14.47 2.24 19.39
N PRO A 237 15.31 3.07 18.74
CA PRO A 237 14.83 4.13 17.84
C PRO A 237 13.98 3.57 16.70
N ILE A 238 12.82 4.19 16.47
CA ILE A 238 12.06 4.05 15.22
C ILE A 238 12.52 5.20 14.32
N ALA A 239 13.13 4.90 13.19
CA ALA A 239 13.94 5.87 12.44
C ALA A 239 13.72 5.91 10.91
N GLY A 240 12.85 5.06 10.38
CA GLY A 240 12.40 5.15 8.99
C GLY A 240 10.95 4.71 8.84
N ILE A 241 10.19 5.45 8.04
CA ILE A 241 8.81 5.12 7.68
C ILE A 241 8.65 5.41 6.19
N ALA A 242 8.08 4.47 5.44
CA ALA A 242 7.56 4.74 4.11
C ALA A 242 6.47 3.73 3.78
N GLY A 243 5.49 4.10 2.97
CA GLY A 243 4.58 3.12 2.40
C GLY A 243 5.33 2.15 1.47
N ASP A 244 4.87 0.89 1.40
CA ASP A 244 5.54 -0.23 0.73
C ASP A 244 6.11 0.06 -0.65
N GLN A 245 5.33 0.71 -1.51
CA GLN A 245 5.76 0.96 -2.88
C GLN A 245 6.82 2.05 -2.97
N GLN A 246 6.77 3.06 -2.09
CA GLN A 246 7.80 4.07 -1.95
C GLN A 246 9.07 3.48 -1.32
N ALA A 247 8.94 2.64 -0.30
CA ALA A 247 10.05 1.90 0.30
C ALA A 247 10.76 1.03 -0.74
N ALA A 248 10.01 0.30 -1.58
CA ALA A 248 10.55 -0.48 -2.70
C ALA A 248 11.26 0.42 -3.73
N THR A 249 10.69 1.59 -4.04
CA THR A 249 11.34 2.57 -4.94
C THR A 249 12.67 3.06 -4.38
N PHE A 250 12.73 3.32 -3.07
CA PHE A 250 13.96 3.72 -2.38
C PHE A 250 14.98 2.57 -2.33
N GLY A 251 14.55 1.36 -2.01
CA GLY A 251 15.40 0.15 -1.98
C GLY A 251 15.94 -0.24 -3.35
N GLN A 252 15.18 0.06 -4.42
CA GLN A 252 15.63 -0.04 -5.80
C GLN A 252 16.57 1.10 -6.22
N VAL A 253 17.02 1.97 -5.32
CA VAL A 253 17.98 3.05 -5.62
C VAL A 253 17.45 3.97 -6.74
N CYS A 254 16.13 4.16 -6.81
CA CYS A 254 15.48 5.05 -7.77
C CYS A 254 15.49 6.50 -7.25
N TYR A 255 16.68 7.03 -6.99
CA TYR A 255 16.87 8.38 -6.41
C TYR A 255 16.87 9.50 -7.44
N GLU A 256 17.12 9.15 -8.70
CA GLU A 256 17.24 10.12 -9.79
C GLU A 256 15.91 10.28 -10.53
N LYS A 257 15.61 11.52 -10.95
CA LYS A 257 14.45 11.81 -11.79
C LYS A 257 14.44 10.92 -13.04
N GLY A 258 13.29 10.30 -13.32
CA GLY A 258 13.09 9.40 -14.46
C GLY A 258 13.49 7.95 -14.20
N THR A 259 14.07 7.63 -13.04
CA THR A 259 14.22 6.23 -12.63
C THR A 259 12.87 5.68 -12.20
N ALA A 260 12.57 4.45 -12.66
CA ALA A 260 11.32 3.79 -12.35
C ALA A 260 11.53 2.33 -11.97
N LYS A 261 10.59 1.83 -11.16
CA LYS A 261 10.46 0.41 -10.83
C LYS A 261 9.02 -0.05 -11.02
N ASN A 262 8.82 -1.36 -11.18
CA ASN A 262 7.52 -2.00 -11.07
C ASN A 262 7.60 -3.20 -10.12
N THR A 263 6.78 -3.20 -9.08
CA THR A 263 6.71 -4.31 -8.12
C THR A 263 5.58 -5.26 -8.50
N TYR A 264 5.90 -6.52 -8.77
CA TYR A 264 4.96 -7.59 -9.11
C TYR A 264 4.60 -8.42 -7.87
N GLY A 265 3.58 -7.98 -7.14
CA GLY A 265 3.03 -8.64 -5.96
C GLY A 265 1.57 -9.04 -6.16
N THR A 266 0.76 -8.95 -5.09
CA THR A 266 -0.70 -9.15 -5.17
C THR A 266 -1.33 -8.26 -6.25
N GLY A 267 -0.94 -6.98 -6.28
CA GLY A 267 -1.10 -6.05 -7.40
C GLY A 267 0.25 -5.71 -8.05
N CYS A 268 0.22 -4.90 -9.10
CA CYS A 268 1.40 -4.31 -9.73
C CYS A 268 1.42 -2.80 -9.51
N PHE A 269 2.56 -2.28 -9.07
CA PHE A 269 2.70 -0.84 -8.79
C PHE A 269 3.98 -0.32 -9.42
N MET A 270 3.77 0.47 -10.48
CA MET A 270 4.85 1.17 -11.16
C MET A 270 5.00 2.56 -10.57
N LEU A 271 6.23 2.91 -10.21
CA LEU A 271 6.56 4.23 -9.67
C LEU A 271 7.75 4.80 -10.45
N MET A 272 7.62 6.05 -10.87
CA MET A 272 8.69 6.83 -11.49
C MET A 272 9.01 8.03 -10.60
N ASN A 273 10.27 8.17 -10.18
CA ASN A 273 10.73 9.33 -9.43
C ASN A 273 10.71 10.58 -10.34
N THR A 274 10.06 11.66 -9.89
CA THR A 274 9.96 12.93 -10.63
C THR A 274 10.82 14.07 -10.04
N GLY A 275 11.55 13.77 -8.96
CA GLY A 275 12.43 14.68 -8.23
C GLY A 275 11.65 15.62 -7.30
N GLU A 276 12.24 16.77 -6.97
CA GLU A 276 11.64 17.76 -6.06
C GLU A 276 10.45 18.55 -6.67
N LYS A 277 10.01 18.20 -7.88
CA LYS A 277 8.88 18.85 -8.57
C LYS A 277 7.80 17.83 -8.88
N ALA A 278 6.63 17.99 -8.26
CA ALA A 278 5.44 17.22 -8.58
C ALA A 278 5.06 17.38 -10.05
N VAL A 279 4.81 16.25 -10.73
CA VAL A 279 4.29 16.21 -12.10
C VAL A 279 2.82 15.82 -12.02
N LYS A 280 1.92 16.71 -12.43
CA LYS A 280 0.49 16.41 -12.51
C LYS A 280 0.24 15.46 -13.68
N SER A 281 -0.55 14.42 -13.43
CA SER A 281 -0.96 13.50 -14.48
C SER A 281 -2.15 14.03 -15.28
N GLU A 282 -2.09 13.93 -16.60
CA GLU A 282 -3.23 14.11 -17.51
C GLU A 282 -3.67 12.79 -18.16
N ASN A 283 -2.95 11.69 -17.89
CA ASN A 283 -3.16 10.37 -18.50
C ASN A 283 -3.58 9.28 -17.50
N GLY A 284 -4.23 9.66 -16.39
CA GLY A 284 -4.84 8.70 -15.45
C GLY A 284 -3.86 8.06 -14.47
N LEU A 285 -2.76 8.73 -14.14
CA LEU A 285 -1.82 8.35 -13.09
C LEU A 285 -2.03 9.16 -11.82
N LEU A 286 -1.38 8.71 -10.75
CA LEU A 286 -1.34 9.41 -9.47
C LEU A 286 -0.06 10.22 -9.36
N THR A 287 -0.18 11.46 -8.88
CA THR A 287 0.96 12.24 -8.37
C THR A 287 1.05 12.02 -6.87
N THR A 288 2.19 11.56 -6.37
CA THR A 288 2.36 11.21 -4.95
C THR A 288 3.73 11.64 -4.45
N ILE A 289 3.92 11.60 -3.13
CA ILE A 289 5.23 11.82 -2.53
C ILE A 289 6.00 10.50 -2.54
N ALA A 290 7.23 10.51 -3.07
CA ALA A 290 8.13 9.37 -3.12
C ALA A 290 8.85 9.16 -1.79
N TYR A 291 9.36 10.22 -1.17
CA TYR A 291 9.98 10.22 0.16
C TYR A 291 10.36 11.65 0.58
N GLY A 292 10.48 11.88 1.89
CA GLY A 292 11.15 13.07 2.44
C GLY A 292 12.42 12.70 3.20
N VAL A 293 13.55 13.32 2.85
CA VAL A 293 14.86 13.10 3.50
C VAL A 293 15.62 14.42 3.51
N ASP A 294 16.31 14.72 4.62
CA ASP A 294 17.12 15.93 4.80
C ASP A 294 16.38 17.24 4.50
N GLY A 295 15.11 17.32 4.90
CA GLY A 295 14.26 18.50 4.67
C GLY A 295 13.82 18.70 3.21
N LYS A 296 14.03 17.71 2.33
CA LYS A 296 13.62 17.75 0.93
C LYS A 296 12.56 16.71 0.64
N VAL A 297 11.56 17.08 -0.17
CA VAL A 297 10.50 16.18 -0.63
C VAL A 297 10.73 15.82 -2.09
N ASN A 298 10.73 14.53 -2.38
CA ASN A 298 10.74 14.02 -3.75
C ASN A 298 9.37 13.45 -4.08
N TYR A 299 8.93 13.65 -5.33
CA TYR A 299 7.64 13.18 -5.84
C TYR A 299 7.82 11.98 -6.76
N ALA A 300 6.70 11.29 -7.02
CA ALA A 300 6.60 10.24 -8.00
C ALA A 300 5.30 10.33 -8.80
N LEU A 301 5.37 9.82 -10.03
CA LEU A 301 4.19 9.34 -10.74
C LEU A 301 3.99 7.86 -10.40
N GLU A 302 2.75 7.48 -10.11
CA GLU A 302 2.39 6.10 -9.79
C GLU A 302 1.24 5.62 -10.67
N GLY A 303 1.38 4.41 -11.19
CA GLY A 303 0.27 3.65 -11.77
C GLY A 303 0.01 2.40 -10.94
N SER A 304 -1.24 2.26 -10.48
CA SER A 304 -1.68 1.19 -9.60
C SER A 304 -2.53 0.18 -10.38
N ILE A 305 -2.05 -1.06 -10.47
CA ILE A 305 -2.75 -2.20 -11.08
C ILE A 305 -3.17 -3.12 -9.93
N PHE A 306 -4.47 -3.13 -9.60
CA PHE A 306 -4.94 -3.78 -8.37
C PHE A 306 -4.78 -5.30 -8.35
N ILE A 307 -4.85 -5.95 -9.52
CA ILE A 307 -4.85 -7.41 -9.64
C ILE A 307 -3.72 -7.86 -10.56
N ALA A 308 -2.69 -8.47 -9.97
CA ALA A 308 -1.57 -9.10 -10.68
C ALA A 308 -1.35 -10.53 -10.18
N GLY A 309 -0.53 -10.73 -9.15
CA GLY A 309 -0.34 -12.05 -8.51
C GLY A 309 -1.65 -12.62 -7.94
N ALA A 310 -2.60 -11.77 -7.55
CA ALA A 310 -3.95 -12.19 -7.17
C ALA A 310 -4.71 -12.91 -8.29
N ALA A 311 -4.43 -12.60 -9.58
CA ALA A 311 -5.01 -13.35 -10.69
C ALA A 311 -4.48 -14.79 -10.75
N ILE A 312 -3.20 -14.99 -10.41
CA ILE A 312 -2.58 -16.32 -10.34
C ILE A 312 -3.09 -17.11 -9.14
N GLN A 313 -3.29 -16.44 -7.99
CA GLN A 313 -3.96 -17.04 -6.84
C GLN A 313 -5.39 -17.46 -7.17
N TRP A 314 -6.15 -16.64 -7.89
CA TRP A 314 -7.49 -16.99 -8.36
C TRP A 314 -7.50 -18.21 -9.29
N LEU A 315 -6.51 -18.35 -10.19
CA LEU A 315 -6.35 -19.56 -11.01
C LEU A 315 -6.14 -20.82 -10.16
N ARG A 316 -5.42 -20.69 -9.05
CA ARG A 316 -5.10 -21.79 -8.12
C ARG A 316 -6.28 -22.15 -7.21
N ASP A 317 -6.77 -21.18 -6.47
CA ASP A 317 -7.69 -21.41 -5.35
C ASP A 317 -9.14 -21.58 -5.81
N GLU A 318 -9.57 -20.72 -6.73
CA GLU A 318 -10.98 -20.64 -7.15
C GLU A 318 -11.23 -21.47 -8.41
N MET A 319 -10.42 -21.25 -9.46
CA MET A 319 -10.60 -21.95 -10.74
C MET A 319 -9.99 -23.34 -10.76
N LYS A 320 -9.04 -23.62 -9.85
CA LYS A 320 -8.33 -24.90 -9.73
C LYS A 320 -7.73 -25.37 -11.06
N LEU A 321 -7.16 -24.42 -11.81
CA LEU A 321 -6.49 -24.68 -13.09
C LEU A 321 -5.02 -25.03 -12.92
N ILE A 322 -4.43 -24.65 -11.78
CA ILE A 322 -3.06 -24.93 -11.34
C ILE A 322 -3.08 -25.34 -9.85
N ASP A 323 -2.17 -26.21 -9.43
CA ASP A 323 -2.05 -26.63 -8.03
C ASP A 323 -1.15 -25.68 -7.22
N SER A 324 -0.25 -24.98 -7.91
CA SER A 324 0.66 -24.00 -7.32
C SER A 324 0.89 -22.79 -8.23
N ALA A 325 1.25 -21.63 -7.67
CA ALA A 325 1.51 -20.43 -8.47
C ALA A 325 2.65 -20.62 -9.51
N PRO A 326 3.78 -21.29 -9.19
CA PRO A 326 4.85 -21.53 -10.18
C PRO A 326 4.43 -22.38 -11.39
N GLU A 327 3.44 -23.27 -11.24
CA GLU A 327 2.92 -24.06 -12.37
C GLU A 327 2.32 -23.19 -13.48
N SER A 328 1.89 -21.96 -13.16
CA SER A 328 1.38 -21.04 -14.17
C SER A 328 2.38 -20.80 -15.31
N GLU A 329 3.68 -20.72 -15.01
CA GLU A 329 4.74 -20.57 -16.00
C GLU A 329 4.87 -21.83 -16.88
N GLU A 330 4.86 -23.02 -16.27
CA GLU A 330 4.97 -24.29 -16.99
C GLU A 330 3.80 -24.44 -17.97
N HIS A 331 2.58 -24.14 -17.53
CA HIS A 331 1.39 -24.18 -18.37
C HIS A 331 1.42 -23.16 -19.51
N ALA A 332 1.84 -21.93 -19.21
CA ALA A 332 1.95 -20.88 -20.21
C ALA A 332 3.02 -21.16 -21.28
N ARG A 333 3.96 -22.07 -21.02
CA ARG A 333 4.97 -22.55 -21.99
C ARG A 333 4.51 -23.76 -22.82
N LYS A 334 3.35 -24.37 -22.53
CA LYS A 334 2.79 -25.50 -23.31
C LYS A 334 2.06 -25.06 -24.58
N VAL A 335 1.82 -23.77 -24.73
CA VAL A 335 1.19 -23.14 -25.90
C VAL A 335 2.10 -22.04 -26.45
N ASP A 336 2.07 -21.84 -27.77
CA ASP A 336 2.93 -20.85 -28.42
C ASP A 336 2.41 -19.41 -28.26
N ASP A 337 1.09 -19.24 -28.10
CA ASP A 337 0.40 -17.96 -27.92
C ASP A 337 -0.88 -18.12 -27.06
N THR A 338 -1.67 -17.05 -26.92
CA THR A 338 -2.94 -17.08 -26.18
C THR A 338 -4.11 -17.67 -26.96
N GLY A 339 -3.92 -18.05 -28.24
CA GLY A 339 -4.98 -18.55 -29.11
C GLY A 339 -6.10 -17.53 -29.34
N GLY A 340 -5.79 -16.23 -29.22
CA GLY A 340 -6.75 -15.13 -29.26
C GLY A 340 -7.49 -14.87 -27.95
N VAL A 341 -7.20 -15.64 -26.89
CA VAL A 341 -7.80 -15.45 -25.57
C VAL A 341 -7.22 -14.22 -24.88
N TYR A 342 -8.08 -13.39 -24.30
CA TYR A 342 -7.69 -12.30 -23.41
C TYR A 342 -8.39 -12.47 -22.07
N VAL A 343 -7.64 -12.22 -21.00
CA VAL A 343 -8.15 -12.15 -19.64
C VAL A 343 -7.97 -10.72 -19.16
N VAL A 344 -9.03 -10.10 -18.66
CA VAL A 344 -9.02 -8.80 -18.00
C VAL A 344 -9.37 -9.04 -16.54
N PRO A 345 -8.38 -9.13 -15.62
CA PRO A 345 -8.60 -9.57 -14.24
C PRO A 345 -9.11 -8.44 -13.34
N ALA A 346 -10.14 -7.69 -13.77
CA ALA A 346 -10.72 -6.55 -13.04
C ALA A 346 -11.62 -6.99 -11.87
N PHE A 347 -11.17 -7.92 -11.01
CA PHE A 347 -11.99 -8.48 -9.93
C PHE A 347 -12.46 -7.43 -8.91
N ALA A 348 -11.66 -6.37 -8.73
CA ALA A 348 -11.94 -5.22 -7.86
C ALA A 348 -12.04 -3.90 -8.65
N GLY A 349 -12.45 -3.95 -9.92
CA GLY A 349 -12.37 -2.81 -10.85
C GLY A 349 -11.04 -2.75 -11.60
N LEU A 350 -10.90 -1.76 -12.47
CA LEU A 350 -9.66 -1.42 -13.16
C LEU A 350 -9.00 -0.21 -12.49
N GLY A 351 -7.70 -0.35 -12.19
CA GLY A 351 -6.87 0.74 -11.69
C GLY A 351 -6.38 1.65 -12.83
N ALA A 352 -5.18 2.21 -12.67
CA ALA A 352 -4.58 3.08 -13.67
C ALA A 352 -4.34 2.34 -15.01
N PRO A 353 -4.46 3.04 -16.16
CA PRO A 353 -4.91 4.42 -16.34
C PRO A 353 -6.44 4.60 -16.40
N TYR A 354 -7.21 3.53 -16.16
CA TYR A 354 -8.65 3.46 -16.45
C TYR A 354 -9.57 4.03 -15.35
N TRP A 355 -9.29 3.70 -14.09
CA TRP A 355 -10.07 4.12 -12.92
C TRP A 355 -11.58 3.81 -13.00
N ASP A 356 -11.91 2.59 -13.39
CA ASP A 356 -13.28 2.08 -13.45
C ASP A 356 -13.55 1.12 -12.28
N MET A 357 -14.21 1.62 -11.23
CA MET A 357 -14.60 0.85 -10.05
C MET A 357 -15.65 -0.25 -10.35
N TYR A 358 -16.34 -0.15 -11.49
CA TYR A 358 -17.45 -1.01 -11.87
C TYR A 358 -17.07 -2.10 -12.88
N ALA A 359 -15.91 -1.98 -13.53
CA ALA A 359 -15.32 -3.05 -14.33
C ALA A 359 -15.20 -4.37 -13.53
N ARG A 360 -15.40 -5.50 -14.21
CA ARG A 360 -15.33 -6.83 -13.60
C ARG A 360 -14.49 -7.80 -14.43
N GLY A 361 -13.99 -8.84 -13.76
CA GLY A 361 -13.20 -9.91 -14.37
C GLY A 361 -13.86 -10.46 -15.63
N THR A 362 -13.14 -10.45 -16.75
CA THR A 362 -13.69 -10.77 -18.07
C THR A 362 -12.73 -11.67 -18.86
N ILE A 363 -13.24 -12.72 -19.51
CA ILE A 363 -12.48 -13.57 -20.45
C ILE A 363 -13.16 -13.48 -21.81
N VAL A 364 -12.40 -13.15 -22.85
CA VAL A 364 -12.89 -13.03 -24.24
C VAL A 364 -11.99 -13.77 -25.22
N GLY A 365 -12.48 -13.97 -26.45
CA GLY A 365 -11.71 -14.61 -27.53
C GLY A 365 -11.65 -16.13 -27.46
N LEU A 366 -12.48 -16.77 -26.63
CA LEU A 366 -12.56 -18.23 -26.54
C LEU A 366 -13.05 -18.83 -27.87
N THR A 367 -12.35 -19.87 -28.32
CA THR A 367 -12.77 -20.72 -29.43
C THR A 367 -12.84 -22.18 -28.98
N ARG A 368 -13.29 -23.10 -29.85
CA ARG A 368 -13.27 -24.54 -29.56
C ARG A 368 -11.84 -25.08 -29.34
N GLY A 369 -10.81 -24.41 -29.87
CA GLY A 369 -9.41 -24.78 -29.69
C GLY A 369 -8.78 -24.24 -28.40
N SER A 370 -9.45 -23.34 -27.68
CA SER A 370 -8.94 -22.79 -26.43
C SER A 370 -8.84 -23.88 -25.35
N SER A 371 -7.67 -23.97 -24.73
CA SER A 371 -7.38 -24.91 -23.65
C SER A 371 -7.14 -24.17 -22.33
N ARG A 372 -7.03 -24.92 -21.22
CA ARG A 372 -6.62 -24.33 -19.93
C ARG A 372 -5.30 -23.58 -20.03
N ASP A 373 -4.36 -24.07 -20.84
CA ASP A 373 -3.02 -23.49 -20.98
C ASP A 373 -3.09 -22.10 -21.63
N HIS A 374 -4.01 -21.89 -22.57
CA HIS A 374 -4.27 -20.58 -23.18
C HIS A 374 -4.85 -19.58 -22.18
N ILE A 375 -5.75 -20.01 -21.28
CA ILE A 375 -6.31 -19.14 -20.22
C ILE A 375 -5.23 -18.75 -19.22
N ILE A 376 -4.40 -19.71 -18.79
CA ILE A 376 -3.28 -19.45 -17.87
C ILE A 376 -2.28 -18.47 -18.52
N ARG A 377 -1.90 -18.71 -19.78
CA ARG A 377 -1.04 -17.80 -20.56
C ARG A 377 -1.63 -16.40 -20.66
N ALA A 378 -2.90 -16.28 -21.06
CA ALA A 378 -3.59 -15.00 -21.19
C ALA A 378 -3.71 -14.26 -19.84
N THR A 379 -3.83 -14.99 -18.74
CA THR A 379 -3.82 -14.40 -17.40
C THR A 379 -2.46 -13.79 -17.08
N LEU A 380 -1.35 -14.47 -17.36
CA LEU A 380 0.00 -13.90 -17.19
C LEU A 380 0.24 -12.70 -18.11
N GLU A 381 -0.14 -12.80 -19.38
CA GLU A 381 0.01 -11.67 -20.33
C GLU A 381 -0.83 -10.45 -19.92
N SER A 382 -1.98 -10.63 -19.27
CA SER A 382 -2.80 -9.52 -18.77
C SER A 382 -2.05 -8.60 -17.79
N ILE A 383 -1.09 -9.15 -17.03
CA ILE A 383 -0.25 -8.38 -16.11
C ILE A 383 0.74 -7.51 -16.90
N ALA A 384 1.31 -8.07 -17.96
CA ALA A 384 2.23 -7.37 -18.85
C ALA A 384 1.52 -6.27 -19.66
N TYR A 385 0.32 -6.52 -20.18
CA TYR A 385 -0.46 -5.52 -20.91
C TYR A 385 -0.82 -4.32 -20.03
N GLN A 386 -1.34 -4.55 -18.82
CA GLN A 386 -1.65 -3.46 -17.89
C GLN A 386 -0.39 -2.68 -17.48
N SER A 387 0.76 -3.37 -17.31
CA SER A 387 2.04 -2.69 -17.06
C SER A 387 2.46 -1.80 -18.23
N ARG A 388 2.19 -2.22 -19.48
CA ARG A 388 2.44 -1.41 -20.67
C ARG A 388 1.54 -0.18 -20.72
N ASP A 389 0.25 -0.33 -20.44
CA ASP A 389 -0.70 0.79 -20.41
C ASP A 389 -0.27 1.87 -19.42
N VAL A 390 0.18 1.46 -18.23
CA VAL A 390 0.72 2.36 -17.21
C VAL A 390 2.02 3.03 -17.66
N LEU A 391 2.94 2.27 -18.27
CA LEU A 391 4.19 2.81 -18.79
C LEU A 391 3.94 3.88 -19.86
N GLU A 392 3.08 3.60 -20.83
CA GLU A 392 2.74 4.54 -21.90
C GLU A 392 2.13 5.84 -21.32
N ALA A 393 1.26 5.72 -20.31
CA ALA A 393 0.73 6.88 -19.59
C ALA A 393 1.84 7.67 -18.84
N MET A 394 2.81 6.98 -18.24
CA MET A 394 3.93 7.61 -17.53
C MET A 394 4.84 8.38 -18.46
N GLU A 395 5.17 7.81 -19.61
CA GLU A 395 6.00 8.48 -20.62
C GLU A 395 5.28 9.73 -21.17
N ALA A 396 3.97 9.62 -21.40
CA ALA A 396 3.14 10.73 -21.84
C ALA A 396 3.08 11.89 -20.82
N ASP A 397 2.89 11.59 -19.53
CA ASP A 397 2.80 12.61 -18.47
C ASP A 397 4.15 13.23 -18.10
N SER A 398 5.21 12.40 -18.03
CA SER A 398 6.53 12.87 -17.60
C SER A 398 7.33 13.53 -18.72
N GLY A 399 7.03 13.21 -19.98
CA GLY A 399 7.87 13.53 -21.13
C GLY A 399 9.23 12.82 -21.11
N ILE A 400 9.38 11.77 -20.30
CA ILE A 400 10.60 10.98 -20.15
C ILE A 400 10.36 9.61 -20.78
N GLU A 401 11.15 9.27 -21.80
CA GLU A 401 11.21 7.92 -22.36
C GLU A 401 11.98 6.99 -21.43
N LEU A 402 11.33 5.93 -20.95
CA LEU A 402 11.91 5.01 -19.97
C LEU A 402 12.75 3.94 -20.67
N LYS A 403 14.07 4.12 -20.65
CA LYS A 403 15.00 3.16 -21.30
C LYS A 403 15.20 1.85 -20.54
N LYS A 404 14.96 1.85 -19.23
CA LYS A 404 15.15 0.71 -18.34
C LYS A 404 14.13 0.78 -17.21
N MET A 405 13.52 -0.36 -16.89
CA MET A 405 12.63 -0.51 -15.75
C MET A 405 13.23 -1.54 -14.79
N ARG A 406 13.35 -1.19 -13.52
CA ARG A 406 13.69 -2.17 -12.47
C ARG A 406 12.43 -2.94 -12.09
N VAL A 407 12.58 -4.23 -11.80
CA VAL A 407 11.45 -5.07 -11.38
C VAL A 407 11.82 -5.82 -10.11
N ASP A 408 10.83 -6.02 -9.25
CA ASP A 408 10.92 -6.79 -8.01
C ASP A 408 9.55 -7.37 -7.66
N GLY A 409 9.47 -8.12 -6.56
CA GLY A 409 8.25 -8.81 -6.13
C GLY A 409 8.25 -10.30 -6.47
N GLY A 410 7.32 -11.04 -5.88
CA GLY A 410 7.31 -12.50 -5.95
C GLY A 410 6.96 -13.06 -7.33
N ALA A 411 6.33 -12.28 -8.20
CA ALA A 411 5.95 -12.68 -9.55
C ALA A 411 6.90 -12.15 -10.66
N ALA A 412 7.98 -11.47 -10.29
CA ALA A 412 8.97 -10.89 -11.21
C ALA A 412 9.99 -11.91 -11.74
#